data_AF-A0A9D1PDZ3-F1
#
_entry.id   AF-A0A9D1PDZ3-F1
#
_cell.length_a   1.000
_cell.length_b   1.000
_cell.length_c   1.000
_cell.angle_alpha   90.00
_cell.angle_beta   90.00
_cell.angle_gamma   90.00
#
_symmetry.space_group_name_H-M   'P 1'
#
loop_
_entity.id
_entity.type
_entity.pdbx_description
1 polymer ?
#
loop_
_entity_poly.entity_id
_entity_poly.type
_entity_poly.pdbx_seq_one_letter_code
_entity_poly.pdbx_strand_id
1 'polypeptide(L)'
;MKKELPYFKIEEARGGNQEWFPDRMMRLGGCAAVTACDSCIFFDLYKETHLYPFDRKNITKADYIRFGMEMKPYLRPRWSGIDTLDIYMEGFGKYEKRQEKFMAKIVTYGKYFWVDFQELWNTGRKRKGGLILYRGKEG
;
A
#
# COMPACT_ATOMS: atom_id res chain seq x y z
N MET A 1 21.94 25.98 -1.93
CA MET A 1 21.54 25.24 -0.71
C MET A 1 20.84 23.96 -1.14
N LYS A 2 21.33 22.78 -0.76
CA LYS A 2 20.67 21.51 -1.11
C LYS A 2 19.34 21.41 -0.34
N LYS A 3 18.24 21.14 -1.04
CA LYS A 3 16.95 20.81 -0.42
C LYS A 3 16.93 19.29 -0.21
N GLU A 4 17.34 18.84 0.98
CA GLU A 4 17.29 17.42 1.35
C GLU A 4 15.95 17.11 2.02
N LEU A 5 15.42 15.92 1.74
CA LEU A 5 14.19 15.45 2.39
C LEU A 5 14.50 15.10 3.86
N PRO A 6 13.58 15.40 4.81
CA PRO A 6 13.74 14.97 6.19
C PRO A 6 13.76 13.44 6.27
N TYR A 7 14.74 12.89 6.99
CA TYR A 7 14.83 11.45 7.22
C TYR A 7 13.86 11.00 8.31
N PHE A 8 13.28 9.82 8.14
CA PHE A 8 12.60 9.09 9.20
C PHE A 8 13.47 7.95 9.71
N LYS A 9 13.18 7.50 10.93
CA LYS A 9 13.84 6.34 11.53
C LYS A 9 12.88 5.16 11.61
N ILE A 10 13.45 3.97 11.45
CA ILE A 10 12.82 2.71 11.80
C ILE A 10 13.64 2.16 12.94
N GLU A 11 13.13 2.29 14.16
CA GLU A 11 13.90 2.06 15.39
C GLU A 11 15.21 2.89 15.35
N GLU A 12 16.37 2.23 15.40
CA GLU A 12 17.69 2.88 15.36
C GLU A 12 18.22 3.11 13.93
N ALA A 13 17.56 2.55 12.91
CA ALA A 13 18.00 2.62 11.53
C ALA A 13 17.42 3.83 10.78
N ARG A 14 18.17 4.35 9.80
CA ARG A 14 17.70 5.40 8.88
C ARG A 14 17.06 4.73 7.66
N GLY A 15 15.73 4.86 7.53
CA GLY A 15 14.98 4.22 6.45
C GLY A 15 14.99 2.69 6.50
N GLY A 16 14.51 2.07 5.43
CA GLY A 16 14.43 0.62 5.29
C GLY A 16 15.74 -0.05 4.86
N ASN A 17 15.86 -1.35 5.14
CA ASN A 17 16.97 -2.17 4.64
C ASN A 17 16.46 -3.52 4.12
N GLN A 18 16.83 -3.85 2.88
CA GLN A 18 16.46 -5.10 2.19
C GLN A 18 16.98 -6.37 2.89
N GLU A 19 18.04 -6.28 3.69
CA GLU A 19 18.63 -7.41 4.42
C GLU A 19 17.74 -7.89 5.57
N TRP A 20 16.82 -7.04 6.04
CA TRP A 20 15.90 -7.39 7.11
C TRP A 20 14.86 -8.43 6.70
N PHE A 21 14.64 -8.61 5.40
CA PHE A 21 13.60 -9.50 4.89
C PHE A 21 14.04 -10.96 4.98
N PRO A 22 13.24 -11.86 5.57
CA PRO A 22 13.54 -13.29 5.56
C PRO A 22 13.44 -13.88 4.15
N ASP A 23 12.60 -13.29 3.29
CA ASP A 23 12.40 -13.70 1.90
C ASP A 23 13.64 -13.46 1.03
N ARG A 24 14.14 -14.51 0.37
CA ARG A 24 15.36 -14.45 -0.45
C ARG A 24 15.21 -13.52 -1.65
N MET A 25 14.02 -13.46 -2.26
CA MET A 25 13.79 -12.61 -3.44
C MET A 25 13.75 -11.13 -3.05
N MET A 26 13.17 -10.81 -1.88
CA MET A 26 13.24 -9.46 -1.30
C MET A 26 14.68 -9.04 -0.99
N ARG A 27 15.50 -9.92 -0.43
CA ARG A 27 16.92 -9.62 -0.14
C ARG A 27 17.76 -9.34 -1.38
N LEU A 28 17.48 -10.01 -2.50
CA LEU A 28 18.29 -9.93 -3.71
C LEU A 28 17.76 -8.90 -4.74
N GLY A 29 16.45 -8.79 -4.88
CA GLY A 29 15.80 -7.97 -5.92
C GLY A 29 14.67 -7.09 -5.39
N GLY A 30 14.60 -6.88 -4.08
CA GLY A 30 13.55 -6.11 -3.41
C GLY A 30 13.83 -4.62 -3.25
N CYS A 31 14.92 -4.09 -3.82
CA CYS A 31 15.29 -2.67 -3.70
C CYS A 31 14.12 -1.73 -4.05
N ALA A 32 13.43 -1.99 -5.16
CA ALA A 32 12.26 -1.22 -5.57
C ALA A 32 11.10 -1.33 -4.55
N ALA A 33 10.89 -2.50 -3.93
CA ALA A 33 9.87 -2.67 -2.91
C ALA A 33 10.20 -1.91 -1.62
N VAL A 34 11.47 -1.90 -1.22
CA VAL A 34 11.98 -1.08 -0.11
C VAL A 34 11.80 0.41 -0.42
N THR A 35 12.16 0.87 -1.61
CA THR A 35 11.96 2.26 -2.04
C THR A 35 10.48 2.67 -2.02
N ALA A 36 9.57 1.80 -2.47
CA ALA A 36 8.14 2.07 -2.40
C ALA A 36 7.64 2.15 -0.95
N CYS A 37 8.12 1.26 -0.07
CA CYS A 37 7.77 1.29 1.35
C CYS A 37 8.24 2.59 2.02
N ASP A 38 9.50 2.97 1.77
CA ASP A 38 10.07 4.20 2.32
C ASP A 38 9.34 5.44 1.79
N SER A 39 8.92 5.42 0.52
CA SER A 39 8.11 6.48 -0.08
C SER A 39 6.75 6.61 0.60
N CYS A 40 6.03 5.50 0.82
CA CYS A 40 4.75 5.50 1.53
C CYS A 40 4.88 6.07 2.95
N ILE A 41 5.88 5.62 3.70
CA ILE A 41 6.13 6.12 5.06
C ILE A 41 6.44 7.61 5.05
N PHE A 42 7.31 8.04 4.13
CA PHE A 42 7.66 9.44 3.99
C PHE A 42 6.43 10.31 3.69
N PHE A 43 5.60 9.90 2.73
CA PHE A 43 4.39 10.65 2.39
C PHE A 43 3.39 10.69 3.56
N ASP A 44 3.23 9.59 4.30
CA ASP A 44 2.31 9.56 5.45
C ASP A 44 2.79 10.45 6.62
N LEU A 45 4.10 10.62 6.77
CA LEU A 45 4.71 11.47 7.80
C LEU A 45 4.67 12.96 7.45
N TYR A 46 4.88 13.32 6.18
CA TYR A 46 5.14 14.70 5.78
C TYR A 46 4.13 15.31 4.79
N LYS A 47 3.24 14.49 4.23
CA LYS A 47 2.26 14.87 3.20
C LYS A 47 0.83 14.43 3.51
N GLU A 48 0.59 13.91 4.71
CA GLU A 48 -0.74 13.49 5.20
C GLU A 48 -1.45 12.47 4.30
N THR A 49 -0.66 11.62 3.63
CA THR A 49 -1.21 10.45 2.94
C THR A 49 -1.60 9.35 3.94
N HIS A 50 -2.24 8.29 3.44
CA HIS A 50 -2.68 7.11 4.21
C HIS A 50 -2.23 5.81 3.52
N LEU A 51 -0.97 5.79 3.06
CA LEU A 51 -0.38 4.70 2.29
C LEU A 51 0.33 3.68 3.17
N TYR A 52 0.77 4.02 4.37
CA TYR A 52 1.37 3.11 5.33
C TYR A 52 0.26 2.50 6.21
N PRO A 53 0.05 1.17 6.19
CA PRO A 53 -1.10 0.54 6.84
C PRO A 53 -0.95 0.36 8.36
N PHE A 54 0.19 0.75 8.94
CA PHE A 54 0.50 0.58 10.36
C PHE A 54 0.66 1.92 11.08
N ASP A 55 1.03 1.89 12.37
CA ASP A 55 1.17 3.10 13.17
C ASP A 55 2.38 3.94 12.71
N ARG A 56 2.10 5.08 12.06
CA ARG A 56 3.13 6.04 11.63
C ARG A 56 3.87 6.72 12.79
N LYS A 57 3.33 6.69 14.02
CA LYS A 57 4.00 7.26 15.20
C LYS A 57 5.04 6.33 15.80
N ASN A 58 4.94 5.03 15.52
CA ASN A 58 5.84 4.00 16.04
C ASN A 58 6.18 2.97 14.96
N ILE A 59 7.13 3.31 14.10
CA ILE A 59 7.53 2.46 12.97
C ILE A 59 8.55 1.44 13.46
N THR A 60 8.09 0.20 13.65
CA THR A 60 8.92 -0.93 14.07
C THR A 60 9.52 -1.65 12.87
N LYS A 61 10.63 -2.36 13.08
CA LYS A 61 11.24 -3.21 12.07
C LYS A 61 10.31 -4.36 11.68
N ALA A 62 9.55 -4.89 12.63
CA ALA A 62 8.58 -5.96 12.37
C ALA A 62 7.46 -5.51 11.42
N ASP A 63 6.89 -4.33 11.66
CA ASP A 63 5.86 -3.77 10.79
C ASP A 63 6.42 -3.38 9.42
N TYR A 64 7.66 -2.89 9.37
CA TYR A 64 8.34 -2.62 8.11
C TYR A 64 8.53 -3.88 7.25
N ILE A 65 8.98 -4.98 7.86
CA ILE A 65 9.12 -6.27 7.15
C ILE A 65 7.76 -6.75 6.65
N ARG A 66 6.70 -6.68 7.49
CA ARG A 66 5.34 -7.03 7.07
C ARG A 66 4.90 -6.16 5.89
N PHE A 67 5.16 -4.86 5.96
CA PHE A 67 4.80 -3.92 4.92
C PHE A 67 5.48 -4.27 3.58
N GLY A 68 6.79 -4.50 3.58
CA GLY A 68 7.50 -4.88 2.36
C GLY A 68 7.02 -6.22 1.78
N MET A 69 6.56 -7.16 2.63
CA MET A 69 5.93 -8.39 2.15
C MET A 69 4.54 -8.14 1.53
N GLU A 70 3.77 -7.16 2.02
CA GLU A 70 2.53 -6.71 1.36
C GLU A 70 2.81 -6.00 0.03
N MET A 71 3.91 -5.27 -0.09
CA MET A 71 4.32 -4.57 -1.31
C MET A 71 4.84 -5.55 -2.39
N LYS A 72 5.46 -6.65 -1.97
CA LYS A 72 6.06 -7.68 -2.84
C LYS A 72 5.19 -8.10 -4.05
N PRO A 73 3.90 -8.49 -3.91
CA PRO A 73 3.09 -8.92 -5.05
C PRO A 73 2.83 -7.84 -6.11
N TYR A 74 2.93 -6.55 -5.75
CA TYR A 74 2.72 -5.42 -6.65
C TYR A 74 3.95 -5.16 -7.51
N LEU A 75 5.13 -5.11 -6.88
CA LEU A 75 6.38 -4.81 -7.56
C LEU A 75 7.09 -6.06 -8.10
N ARG A 76 6.71 -7.25 -7.62
CA ARG A 76 7.22 -8.55 -8.05
C ARG A 76 8.75 -8.56 -8.17
N PRO A 77 9.49 -8.47 -7.05
CA PRO A 77 10.95 -8.60 -7.01
C PRO A 77 11.46 -9.77 -7.86
N ARG A 78 12.53 -9.53 -8.62
CA ARG A 78 13.10 -10.47 -9.58
C ARG A 78 14.62 -10.31 -9.63
N TRP A 79 15.34 -11.29 -10.17
CA TRP A 79 16.81 -11.35 -10.09
C TRP A 79 17.50 -10.16 -10.76
N SER A 80 16.93 -9.64 -11.84
CA SER A 80 17.41 -8.42 -12.51
C SER A 80 17.08 -7.13 -11.75
N GLY A 81 16.29 -7.20 -10.67
CA GLY A 81 15.62 -6.04 -10.10
C GLY A 81 14.51 -5.50 -11.01
N ILE A 82 13.93 -4.36 -10.61
CA ILE A 82 13.06 -3.57 -11.48
C ILE A 82 13.93 -2.49 -12.10
N ASP A 83 14.13 -2.58 -13.41
CA ASP A 83 15.06 -1.76 -14.19
C ASP A 83 14.37 -0.66 -15.02
N THR A 84 13.03 -0.71 -15.13
CA THR A 84 12.24 0.33 -15.82
C THR A 84 11.28 1.04 -14.88
N LEU A 85 11.12 2.34 -15.11
CA LEU A 85 10.18 3.18 -14.38
C LEU A 85 8.74 2.72 -14.59
N ASP A 86 8.39 2.21 -15.77
CA ASP A 86 7.03 1.77 -16.09
C ASP A 86 6.59 0.58 -15.22
N ILE A 87 7.45 -0.43 -15.05
CA ILE A 87 7.15 -1.57 -14.16
C ILE A 87 6.97 -1.10 -12.72
N TYR A 88 7.82 -0.16 -12.29
CA TYR A 88 7.72 0.42 -10.95
C TYR A 88 6.40 1.17 -10.76
N MET A 89 6.08 2.12 -11.65
CA MET A 89 4.86 2.93 -11.58
C MET A 89 3.60 2.08 -11.71
N GLU A 90 3.59 1.07 -12.57
CA GLU A 90 2.43 0.17 -12.71
C GLU A 90 2.19 -0.63 -11.42
N GLY A 91 3.25 -1.21 -10.84
CA GLY A 91 3.16 -1.95 -9.59
C GLY A 91 2.77 -1.04 -8.42
N PHE A 92 3.47 0.07 -8.25
CA PHE A 92 3.22 1.00 -7.16
C PHE A 92 1.83 1.65 -7.26
N GLY A 93 1.41 2.06 -8.46
CA GLY A 93 0.06 2.60 -8.67
C GLY A 93 -1.05 1.58 -8.40
N LYS A 94 -0.81 0.28 -8.59
CA LYS A 94 -1.75 -0.78 -8.16
C LYS A 94 -1.84 -0.87 -6.63
N TYR A 95 -0.72 -0.67 -5.93
CA TYR A 95 -0.71 -0.60 -4.48
C TYR A 95 -1.48 0.63 -3.98
N GLU A 96 -1.22 1.81 -4.53
CA GLU A 96 -1.93 3.06 -4.16
C GLU A 96 -3.44 2.93 -4.36
N LYS A 97 -3.89 2.41 -5.51
CA LYS A 97 -5.32 2.16 -5.78
C LYS A 97 -5.97 1.16 -4.83
N ARG A 98 -5.19 0.25 -4.22
CA ARG A 98 -5.72 -0.63 -3.16
C ARG A 98 -6.01 0.14 -1.88
N GLN A 99 -5.17 1.14 -1.58
CA GLN A 99 -5.32 1.98 -0.39
C GLN A 99 -6.41 3.04 -0.56
N GLU A 100 -6.78 3.38 -1.79
CA GLU A 100 -7.99 4.15 -2.06
C GLU A 100 -9.23 3.36 -1.62
N LYS A 101 -9.86 3.82 -0.54
CA LYS A 101 -11.12 3.28 -0.06
C LYS A 101 -12.24 3.67 -1.01
N PHE A 102 -12.78 2.70 -1.75
CA PHE A 102 -14.00 2.90 -2.50
C PHE A 102 -15.18 2.77 -1.54
N MET A 103 -15.81 3.89 -1.16
CA MET A 103 -16.93 3.87 -0.24
C MET A 103 -18.25 3.64 -0.99
N ALA A 104 -19.03 2.66 -0.56
CA ALA A 104 -20.39 2.41 -1.03
C ALA A 104 -21.41 3.02 -0.06
N LYS A 105 -22.36 3.79 -0.58
CA LYS A 105 -23.52 4.27 0.19
C LYS A 105 -24.61 3.21 0.15
N ILE A 106 -24.90 2.58 1.28
CA ILE A 106 -25.99 1.62 1.42
C ILE A 106 -27.23 2.37 1.86
N VAL A 107 -28.36 2.14 1.19
CA VAL A 107 -29.68 2.71 1.55
C VAL A 107 -30.64 1.56 1.83
N THR A 108 -31.17 1.49 3.05
CA THR A 108 -32.12 0.44 3.46
C THR A 108 -33.07 0.96 4.54
N TYR A 109 -34.34 0.56 4.49
CA TYR A 109 -35.39 0.97 5.42
C TYR A 109 -35.42 2.49 5.74
N GLY A 110 -35.23 3.33 4.71
CA GLY A 110 -35.23 4.79 4.86
C GLY A 110 -34.00 5.38 5.56
N LYS A 111 -32.97 4.58 5.84
CA LYS A 111 -31.69 5.01 6.41
C LYS A 111 -30.57 4.79 5.39
N TYR A 112 -29.48 5.54 5.56
CA TYR A 112 -28.25 5.28 4.81
C TYR A 112 -27.03 5.25 5.72
N PHE A 113 -26.02 4.51 5.30
CA PHE A 113 -24.68 4.53 5.88
C PHE A 113 -23.64 4.27 4.80
N TRP A 114 -22.42 4.74 5.04
CA TRP A 114 -21.27 4.48 4.16
C TRP A 114 -20.51 3.28 4.68
N VAL A 115 -20.10 2.40 3.77
CA VAL A 115 -19.26 1.24 4.06
C VAL A 115 -18.13 1.19 3.05
N ASP A 116 -16.96 0.69 3.46
CA ASP A 116 -15.91 0.35 2.52
C ASP A 116 -16.39 -0.80 1.60
N PHE A 117 -16.24 -0.64 0.28
CA PHE A 117 -16.73 -1.62 -0.68
C PHE A 117 -15.95 -2.94 -0.63
N GLN A 118 -14.66 -2.92 -0.31
CA GLN A 118 -13.91 -4.17 -0.13
C GLN A 118 -14.43 -4.91 1.10
N GLU A 119 -14.70 -4.20 2.19
CA GLU A 119 -15.33 -4.77 3.39
C GLU A 119 -16.72 -5.37 3.06
N LEU A 120 -17.53 -4.62 2.30
CA LEU A 120 -18.83 -5.07 1.82
C LEU A 120 -18.76 -6.34 0.94
N TRP A 121 -17.73 -6.48 0.11
CA TRP A 121 -17.57 -7.61 -0.82
C TRP A 121 -16.92 -8.84 -0.18
N ASN A 122 -16.02 -8.64 0.79
CA ASN A 122 -15.19 -9.69 1.40
C ASN A 122 -15.77 -10.22 2.73
N THR A 123 -17.07 -10.50 2.76
CA THR A 123 -17.80 -10.98 3.95
C THR A 123 -17.48 -12.41 4.41
N GLY A 124 -16.60 -13.13 3.70
CA GLY A 124 -16.30 -14.56 3.96
C GLY A 124 -17.43 -15.54 3.60
N ARG A 125 -18.54 -15.07 3.04
CA ARG A 125 -19.70 -15.90 2.64
C ARG A 125 -19.59 -16.30 1.16
N LYS A 126 -20.02 -17.53 0.81
CA LYS A 126 -20.04 -18.04 -0.58
C LYS A 126 -20.92 -17.20 -1.54
N ARG A 127 -22.02 -16.64 -1.04
CA ARG A 127 -22.92 -15.78 -1.82
C ARG A 127 -22.59 -14.32 -1.51
N LYS A 128 -21.94 -13.65 -2.47
CA LYS A 128 -21.56 -12.23 -2.37
C LYS A 128 -22.69 -11.31 -2.83
N GLY A 129 -23.71 -11.17 -1.98
CA GLY A 129 -24.53 -9.95 -1.86
C GLY A 129 -25.33 -9.35 -3.03
N GLY A 130 -25.29 -9.87 -4.27
CA GLY A 130 -26.15 -9.37 -5.36
C GLY A 130 -25.94 -7.92 -5.79
N LEU A 131 -24.80 -7.30 -5.41
CA LEU A 131 -24.45 -5.92 -5.76
C LEU A 131 -24.04 -5.82 -7.24
N ILE A 132 -24.67 -4.90 -7.98
CA ILE A 132 -24.34 -4.60 -9.37
C ILE A 132 -23.62 -3.25 -9.42
N LEU A 133 -22.40 -3.23 -9.96
CA LEU A 133 -21.66 -1.99 -10.20
C LEU A 133 -22.26 -1.30 -11.43
N TYR A 134 -23.04 -0.24 -11.23
CA TYR A 134 -23.57 0.58 -12.32
C TYR A 134 -22.61 1.74 -12.61
N ARG A 135 -22.07 1.79 -13.82
CA ARG A 135 -21.25 2.93 -14.30
C ARG A 135 -22.19 3.89 -15.02
N GLY A 136 -22.59 4.97 -14.36
CA GLY A 136 -23.33 6.04 -15.02
C GLY A 136 -22.48 6.64 -16.13
N LYS A 137 -23.03 6.76 -17.35
CA LYS A 137 -22.48 7.69 -18.33
C LYS A 137 -22.80 9.09 -17.79
N GLU A 138 -21.78 9.84 -17.41
CA GLU A 138 -21.92 11.28 -17.20
C GLU A 138 -22.38 11.89 -18.53
N GLY A 139 -23.50 12.60 -18.48
CA GLY A 139 -24.10 13.31 -19.60
C GLY A 139 -23.73 14.79 -19.58
#